data_AF-A0A399D2G4-F1
#
_entry.id   AF-A0A399D2G4-F1
#
_cell.length_a   1.000
_cell.length_b   1.000
_cell.length_c   1.000
_cell.angle_alpha   90.00
_cell.angle_beta   90.00
_cell.angle_gamma   90.00
#
_symmetry.space_group_name_H-M   'P 1'
#
loop_
_entity.id
_entity.type
_entity.pdbx_description
1 polymer ?
#
loop_
_entity_poly.entity_id
_entity_poly.type
_entity_poly.pdbx_seq_one_letter_code
_entity_poly.pdbx_strand_id
1 'polypeptide(L)'
;MFIKRGMKCLSLFFLRVYCIIFDLKQSGMENGIPNRKKWYRVLKNRYFIASLLFLAWIVFFDENSFVSHAENKRRLNELVRQKEYYLERIKEDEQKLEDLNAGKKELERFAREQYFMSKPDEDIYIVVEED
;
A
#
# COMPACT_ATOMS: atom_id res chain seq x y z
N MET A 1 -4.70 -14.76 -10.71
CA MET A 1 -5.93 -15.50 -10.38
C MET A 1 -6.68 -14.92 -9.15
N PHE A 2 -6.65 -13.59 -8.91
CA PHE A 2 -7.31 -12.98 -7.73
C PHE A 2 -8.34 -11.87 -8.05
N ILE A 3 -8.43 -11.41 -9.29
CA ILE A 3 -9.33 -10.31 -9.69
C ILE A 3 -10.73 -10.81 -10.12
N LYS A 4 -10.92 -12.12 -10.34
CA LYS A 4 -12.22 -12.69 -10.77
C LYS A 4 -13.21 -13.01 -9.63
N ARG A 5 -12.81 -12.90 -8.35
CA ARG A 5 -13.70 -13.19 -7.20
C ARG A 5 -14.46 -11.97 -6.67
N GLY A 6 -13.94 -10.76 -6.81
CA GLY A 6 -14.60 -9.53 -6.32
C GLY A 6 -15.85 -9.11 -7.10
N MET A 7 -15.80 -9.15 -8.44
CA MET A 7 -16.92 -8.73 -9.29
C MET A 7 -18.17 -9.63 -9.18
N LYS A 8 -18.02 -10.89 -8.74
CA LYS A 8 -19.16 -11.80 -8.56
C LYS A 8 -19.98 -11.47 -7.31
N CYS A 9 -19.33 -11.01 -6.24
CA CYS A 9 -20.05 -10.56 -5.05
C CYS A 9 -20.80 -9.25 -5.33
N LEU A 10 -20.19 -8.32 -6.07
CA LEU A 10 -20.83 -7.05 -6.44
C LEU A 10 -22.10 -7.27 -7.30
N SER A 11 -22.06 -8.18 -8.28
CA SER A 11 -23.20 -8.49 -9.15
C SER A 11 -24.38 -9.16 -8.42
N LEU A 12 -24.10 -10.07 -7.48
CA LEU A 12 -25.15 -10.70 -6.64
C LEU A 12 -25.72 -9.72 -5.61
N PHE A 13 -24.91 -8.79 -5.10
CA PHE A 13 -25.37 -7.73 -4.21
C PHE A 13 -26.21 -6.70 -4.98
N PHE A 14 -25.81 -6.34 -6.21
CA PHE A 14 -26.59 -5.45 -7.08
C PHE A 14 -27.95 -6.05 -7.43
N LEU A 15 -28.06 -7.34 -7.75
CA LEU A 15 -29.36 -7.97 -7.99
C LEU A 15 -30.24 -7.98 -6.74
N ARG A 16 -29.65 -8.22 -5.56
CA ARG A 16 -30.38 -8.27 -4.29
C ARG A 16 -30.80 -6.88 -3.80
N VAL A 17 -29.98 -5.86 -4.04
CA VAL A 17 -30.29 -4.45 -3.75
C VAL A 17 -31.27 -3.87 -4.77
N TYR A 18 -31.19 -4.22 -6.07
CA TYR A 18 -32.23 -3.84 -7.04
C TYR A 18 -33.57 -4.46 -6.70
N CYS A 19 -33.58 -5.71 -6.20
CA CYS A 19 -34.80 -6.36 -5.72
C CYS A 19 -35.38 -5.62 -4.50
N ILE A 20 -34.54 -5.22 -3.53
CA ILE A 20 -34.95 -4.40 -2.37
C ILE A 20 -35.42 -2.99 -2.80
N ILE A 21 -34.79 -2.35 -3.79
CA ILE A 21 -35.21 -1.05 -4.32
C ILE A 21 -36.53 -1.17 -5.11
N PHE A 22 -36.75 -2.31 -5.79
CA PHE A 22 -38.00 -2.62 -6.47
C PHE A 22 -39.12 -2.93 -5.45
N ASP A 23 -38.80 -3.59 -4.33
CA ASP A 23 -39.72 -3.84 -3.21
C ASP A 23 -40.05 -2.58 -2.39
N LEU A 24 -39.08 -1.69 -2.16
CA LEU A 24 -39.28 -0.40 -1.49
C LEU A 24 -40.12 0.59 -2.32
N LYS A 25 -40.46 0.26 -3.57
CA LYS A 25 -41.48 0.99 -4.33
C LYS A 25 -42.89 0.80 -3.75
N GLN A 26 -43.13 -0.21 -2.91
CA GLN A 26 -44.47 -0.60 -2.46
C GLN A 26 -44.81 -0.30 -0.99
N SER A 27 -43.88 0.15 -0.15
CA SER A 27 -44.18 0.52 1.23
C SER A 27 -43.79 1.97 1.52
N GLY A 28 -44.79 2.84 1.63
CA GLY A 28 -44.59 4.14 2.24
C GLY A 28 -44.33 4.01 3.74
N MET A 29 -43.49 4.89 4.28
CA MET A 29 -43.68 5.70 5.50
C MET A 29 -42.42 6.58 5.63
N GLU A 30 -42.56 7.89 5.46
CA GLU A 30 -42.86 8.86 6.52
C GLU A 30 -41.67 9.05 7.46
N ASN A 31 -40.92 10.13 7.23
CA ASN A 31 -40.23 10.86 8.28
C ASN A 31 -40.34 12.35 7.96
N GLY A 32 -41.23 13.01 8.69
CA GLY A 32 -41.35 14.46 8.67
C GLY A 32 -40.10 15.11 9.25
N ILE A 33 -39.54 16.07 8.51
CA ILE A 33 -38.60 17.07 9.05
C ILE A 33 -39.17 18.45 8.70
N PRO A 34 -39.35 19.33 9.70
CA PRO A 34 -40.24 20.49 9.60
C PRO A 34 -39.73 21.57 8.64
N ASN A 35 -40.72 22.19 7.98
CA ASN A 35 -40.76 23.49 7.31
C ASN A 35 -39.44 24.29 7.25
N ARG A 36 -38.92 24.56 6.03
CA ARG A 36 -38.59 25.93 5.52
C ARG A 36 -38.07 25.95 4.06
N LYS A 37 -38.62 26.92 3.31
CA LYS A 37 -38.23 27.53 2.00
C LYS A 37 -38.40 26.71 0.70
N LYS A 38 -38.71 27.45 -0.40
CA LYS A 38 -39.16 27.03 -1.75
C LYS A 38 -38.37 25.88 -2.42
N TRP A 39 -37.18 25.54 -1.94
CA TRP A 39 -36.30 24.50 -2.48
C TRP A 39 -36.84 23.07 -2.24
N TYR A 40 -37.80 22.92 -1.32
CA TYR A 40 -38.49 21.67 -1.00
C TYR A 40 -39.28 21.07 -2.19
N ARG A 41 -39.59 21.86 -3.23
CA ARG A 41 -40.34 21.37 -4.40
C ARG A 41 -39.49 20.49 -5.32
N VAL A 42 -38.18 20.75 -5.40
CA VAL A 42 -37.22 19.92 -6.16
C VAL A 42 -36.83 18.68 -5.33
N LEU A 43 -36.70 18.83 -4.02
CA LEU A 43 -36.41 17.76 -3.07
C LEU A 43 -37.56 16.76 -2.86
N LYS A 44 -38.83 17.14 -3.09
CA LYS A 44 -39.99 16.23 -3.01
C LYS A 44 -40.12 15.31 -4.23
N ASN A 45 -39.31 15.50 -5.27
CA ASN A 45 -39.36 14.63 -6.42
C ASN A 45 -38.72 13.29 -6.05
N ARG A 46 -39.52 12.20 -6.02
CA ARG A 46 -39.05 10.84 -5.69
C ARG A 46 -37.82 10.41 -6.50
N TYR A 47 -37.69 10.93 -7.72
CA TYR A 47 -36.56 10.69 -8.62
C TYR A 47 -35.28 11.43 -8.18
N PHE A 48 -35.39 12.59 -7.54
CA PHE A 48 -34.24 13.35 -7.04
C PHE A 48 -33.63 12.68 -5.81
N ILE A 49 -34.46 12.23 -4.87
CA ILE A 49 -34.00 11.49 -3.69
C ILE A 49 -33.38 10.15 -4.11
N ALA A 50 -34.01 9.42 -5.05
CA ALA A 50 -33.44 8.18 -5.59
C ALA A 50 -32.10 8.42 -6.30
N SER A 51 -31.98 9.50 -7.09
CA SER A 51 -30.72 9.87 -7.75
C SER A 51 -29.63 10.27 -6.76
N LEU A 52 -29.98 11.01 -5.71
CA LEU A 52 -29.04 11.45 -4.68
C LEU A 52 -28.56 10.27 -3.82
N LEU A 53 -29.43 9.31 -3.50
CA LEU A 53 -29.04 8.07 -2.84
C LEU A 53 -28.18 7.18 -3.74
N PHE A 54 -28.47 7.12 -5.04
CA PHE A 54 -27.66 6.39 -6.01
C PHE A 54 -26.26 7.00 -6.19
N LEU A 55 -26.18 8.34 -6.27
CA LEU A 55 -24.92 9.07 -6.31
C LEU A 55 -24.14 8.92 -4.99
N ALA A 56 -24.81 9.04 -3.85
CA ALA A 56 -24.19 8.81 -2.55
C ALA A 56 -23.68 7.36 -2.45
N TRP A 57 -24.43 6.37 -2.95
CA TRP A 57 -23.98 4.98 -2.99
C TRP A 57 -22.72 4.83 -3.85
N ILE A 58 -22.69 5.38 -5.07
CA ILE A 58 -21.48 5.36 -5.90
C ILE A 58 -20.32 6.05 -5.18
N VAL A 59 -20.53 7.20 -4.54
CA VAL A 59 -19.45 7.95 -3.89
C VAL A 59 -18.94 7.28 -2.60
N PHE A 60 -19.80 6.62 -1.82
CA PHE A 60 -19.42 5.96 -0.57
C PHE A 60 -18.97 4.50 -0.74
N PHE A 61 -19.51 3.76 -1.71
CA PHE A 61 -19.14 2.38 -2.02
C PHE A 61 -18.15 2.25 -3.18
N ASP A 62 -17.78 3.33 -3.90
CA ASP A 62 -16.57 3.35 -4.72
C ASP A 62 -15.38 3.18 -3.77
N GLU A 63 -14.97 1.92 -3.63
CA GLU A 63 -13.95 1.36 -2.73
C GLU A 63 -12.57 2.05 -2.77
N ASN A 64 -12.39 3.18 -3.46
CA ASN A 64 -11.09 3.56 -4.00
C ASN A 64 -10.56 4.95 -3.66
N SER A 65 -11.29 5.86 -3.02
CA SER A 65 -10.76 7.23 -2.99
C SER A 65 -9.67 7.45 -1.92
N PHE A 66 -9.97 7.38 -0.63
CA PHE A 66 -9.06 8.03 0.33
C PHE A 66 -8.02 7.11 0.97
N VAL A 67 -8.44 5.93 1.42
CA VAL A 67 -7.56 4.99 2.13
C VAL A 67 -6.54 4.36 1.18
N SER A 68 -6.99 3.91 0.00
CA SER A 68 -6.14 3.31 -1.03
C SER A 68 -5.08 4.29 -1.56
N HIS A 69 -5.43 5.57 -1.71
CA HIS A 69 -4.44 6.60 -2.09
C HIS A 69 -3.41 6.86 -0.99
N ALA A 70 -3.80 6.85 0.29
CA ALA A 70 -2.86 7.01 1.40
C ALA A 70 -1.90 5.82 1.52
N GLU A 71 -2.41 4.60 1.36
CA GLU A 71 -1.61 3.38 1.38
C GLU A 71 -0.64 3.32 0.19
N ASN A 72 -1.11 3.66 -1.01
CA ASN A 72 -0.25 3.72 -2.20
C ASN A 72 0.86 4.77 -2.07
N LYS A 73 0.59 5.94 -1.47
CA LYS A 73 1.62 6.94 -1.18
C LYS A 73 2.67 6.43 -0.19
N ARG A 74 2.25 5.69 0.85
CA ARG A 74 3.18 5.07 1.80
C ARG A 74 4.05 4.01 1.13
N ARG A 75 3.44 3.11 0.37
CA ARG A 75 4.14 2.08 -0.43
C ARG A 75 5.12 2.71 -1.41
N LEU A 76 4.74 3.81 -2.06
CA LEU A 76 5.63 4.54 -2.98
C LEU A 76 6.86 5.09 -2.25
N ASN A 77 6.67 5.75 -1.11
CA ASN A 77 7.79 6.28 -0.32
C ASN A 77 8.71 5.17 0.21
N GLU A 78 8.14 4.03 0.61
CA GLU A 78 8.91 2.87 1.06
C GLU A 78 9.77 2.30 -0.08
N LEU A 79 9.20 2.14 -1.27
CA LEU A 79 9.95 1.68 -2.45
C LEU A 79 11.07 2.65 -2.85
N VAL A 80 10.83 3.97 -2.75
CA VAL A 80 11.86 4.98 -3.03
C VAL A 80 13.01 4.88 -2.03
N ARG A 81 12.71 4.75 -0.73
CA ARG A 81 13.73 4.56 0.30
C ARG A 81 14.54 3.28 0.10
N GLN A 82 13.87 2.17 -0.22
CA GLN A 82 14.55 0.91 -0.51
C GLN A 82 15.47 1.06 -1.73
N LYS A 83 15.00 1.74 -2.78
CA LYS A 83 15.82 2.02 -3.97
C LYS A 83 17.07 2.82 -3.61
N GLU A 84 16.94 3.92 -2.86
CA GLU A 84 18.07 4.75 -2.44
C GLU A 84 19.07 3.95 -1.61
N TYR A 85 18.59 3.16 -0.64
CA TYR A 85 19.41 2.27 0.18
C TYR A 85 20.22 1.27 -0.66
N TYR A 86 19.59 0.60 -1.62
CA TYR A 86 20.31 -0.36 -2.47
C TYR A 86 21.31 0.31 -3.41
N LEU A 87 21.02 1.51 -3.92
CA LEU A 87 21.98 2.26 -4.74
C LEU A 87 23.24 2.64 -3.95
N GLU A 88 23.07 3.07 -2.71
CA GLU A 88 24.19 3.37 -1.82
C GLU A 88 25.00 2.11 -1.51
N ARG A 89 24.31 0.99 -1.23
CA ARG A 89 24.97 -0.28 -0.94
C ARG A 89 25.75 -0.83 -2.13
N ILE A 90 25.20 -0.73 -3.33
CA ILE A 90 25.90 -1.12 -4.57
C ILE A 90 27.18 -0.30 -4.72
N LYS A 91 27.13 1.02 -4.49
CA LYS A 91 28.30 1.88 -4.60
C LYS A 91 29.39 1.51 -3.59
N GLU A 92 29.01 1.22 -2.34
CA GLU A 92 29.96 0.73 -1.33
C GLU A 92 30.57 -0.62 -1.73
N ASP A 93 29.77 -1.54 -2.24
CA ASP A 93 30.24 -2.86 -2.62
C ASP A 93 31.10 -2.83 -3.89
N GLU A 94 30.82 -1.93 -4.83
CA GLU A 94 31.69 -1.65 -5.98
C GLU A 94 33.06 -1.13 -5.52
N GLN A 95 33.11 -0.19 -4.56
CA GLN A 95 34.37 0.29 -3.99
C GLN A 95 35.14 -0.84 -3.30
N LYS A 96 34.48 -1.69 -2.53
CA LYS A 96 35.12 -2.87 -1.93
C LYS A 96 35.65 -3.81 -3.01
N LEU A 97 34.91 -4.03 -4.09
CA LEU A 97 35.38 -4.86 -5.21
C LEU A 97 36.60 -4.27 -5.90
N GLU A 98 36.67 -2.95 -6.07
CA GLU A 98 37.86 -2.28 -6.58
C GLU A 98 39.06 -2.46 -5.63
N ASP A 99 38.87 -2.29 -4.32
CA ASP A 99 39.91 -2.50 -3.31
C ASP A 99 40.42 -3.95 -3.31
N LEU A 100 39.53 -4.93 -3.50
CA LEU A 100 39.89 -6.34 -3.63
C LEU A 100 40.66 -6.64 -4.93
N ASN A 101 40.34 -5.94 -6.02
CA ASN A 101 40.99 -6.11 -7.32
C ASN A 101 42.27 -5.28 -7.48
N ALA A 102 42.53 -4.31 -6.60
CA ALA A 102 43.69 -3.41 -6.64
C ALA A 102 45.04 -4.13 -6.49
N GLY A 103 45.05 -5.38 -6.01
CA GLY A 103 46.21 -6.26 -6.06
C GLY A 103 46.30 -7.26 -4.91
N LYS A 104 47.21 -8.23 -5.06
CA LYS A 104 47.38 -9.34 -4.11
C LYS A 104 47.66 -8.90 -2.66
N LYS A 105 48.36 -7.77 -2.48
CA LYS A 105 48.71 -7.22 -1.16
C LYS A 105 47.50 -6.62 -0.43
N GLU A 106 46.64 -5.91 -1.15
CA GLU A 106 45.42 -5.32 -0.60
C GLU A 106 44.39 -6.41 -0.28
N LEU A 107 44.30 -7.44 -1.13
CA LEU A 107 43.48 -8.61 -0.87
C LEU A 107 43.91 -9.37 0.39
N GLU A 108 45.24 -9.56 0.61
CA GLU A 108 45.76 -10.20 1.83
C GLU A 108 45.48 -9.35 3.07
N ARG A 109 45.58 -8.02 2.97
CA ARG A 109 45.21 -7.09 4.06
C ARG A 109 43.73 -7.20 4.41
N PHE A 110 42.85 -7.17 3.41
CA PHE A 110 41.40 -7.31 3.62
C PHE A 110 41.02 -8.66 4.25
N ALA A 111 41.60 -9.76 3.78
CA ALA A 111 41.34 -11.10 4.33
C ALA A 111 41.78 -11.23 5.80
N ARG A 112 42.88 -10.56 6.19
CA ARG A 112 43.37 -10.55 7.58
C ARG A 112 42.56 -9.63 8.49
N GLU A 113 42.16 -8.45 8.03
CA GLU A 113 41.44 -7.47 8.85
C GLU A 113 39.94 -7.79 9.01
N GLN A 114 39.28 -8.22 7.93
CA GLN A 114 37.83 -8.43 7.95
C GLN A 114 37.43 -9.88 8.27
N TYR A 115 38.23 -10.83 7.83
CA TYR A 115 37.92 -12.26 7.95
C TYR A 115 38.90 -13.02 8.86
N PHE A 116 39.91 -12.35 9.42
CA PHE A 116 40.95 -12.95 10.29
C PHE A 116 41.58 -14.21 9.69
N MET A 117 41.75 -14.24 8.36
CA MET A 117 42.32 -15.40 7.67
C MET A 117 43.83 -15.53 7.92
N SER A 118 44.27 -16.73 8.31
CA SER A 118 45.67 -17.13 8.48
C SER A 118 46.17 -17.99 7.31
N LYS A 119 47.49 -18.02 7.12
CA LYS A 119 48.14 -19.05 6.30
C LYS A 119 48.21 -20.36 7.11
N PRO A 120 48.26 -21.53 6.45
CA PRO A 120 48.30 -22.82 7.13
C PRO A 120 49.54 -23.03 8.02
N ASP A 121 50.58 -22.20 7.88
CA ASP A 121 51.81 -22.21 8.67
C ASP A 121 51.88 -21.09 9.73
N GLU A 122 50.78 -20.37 9.99
CA GLU A 122 50.77 -19.18 10.84
C GLU A 122 49.64 -19.24 11.90
N ASP A 123 50.00 -19.15 13.18
CA ASP A 123 49.06 -19.13 14.32
C ASP A 123 48.65 -17.68 14.68
N ILE A 124 47.35 -17.39 14.73
CA ILE A 124 46.80 -16.07 15.09
C ILE A 124 46.37 -16.06 16.55
N TYR A 125 46.87 -15.08 17.33
CA TYR A 125 46.47 -14.85 18.71
C TYR A 125 45.57 -13.62 18.81
N ILE A 126 44.32 -13.80 19.25
CA ILE A 126 43.39 -12.70 19.52
C ILE A 126 43.51 -12.36 21.00
N VAL A 127 44.08 -11.19 21.31
CA VAL A 127 44.17 -10.68 22.68
C VAL A 127 42.84 -10.01 23.00
N VAL A 128 42.07 -10.61 23.90
CA VAL A 128 40.86 -10.01 24.47
C VAL A 128 41.29 -9.33 25.76
N GLU A 129 41.12 -8.01 25.85
CA GLU A 129 41.27 -7.31 27.12
C GLU A 129 40.08 -7.70 28.01
N GLU A 130 40.36 -8.33 29.16
CA GLU A 130 39.35 -8.59 30.19
C GLU A 130 39.16 -7.31 31.00
N ASP A 131 37.97 -6.69 30.89
CA ASP A 131 37.52 -5.59 31.75
C ASP A 131 37.24 -6.04 33.19
#